data_AF-A0A842XUJ8-F1
#
_entry.id   AF-A0A842XUJ8-F1
#
_cell.length_a   1.000
_cell.length_b   1.000
_cell.length_c   1.000
_cell.angle_alpha   90.00
_cell.angle_beta   90.00
_cell.angle_gamma   90.00
#
_symmetry.space_group_name_H-M   'P 1'
#
loop_
_entity.id
_entity.type
_entity.pdbx_description
1 polymer ?
#
loop_
_entity_poly.entity_id
_entity_poly.type
_entity_poly.pdbx_seq_one_letter_code
_entity_poly.pdbx_strand_id
1 'polypeptide(L)'
;KIHGFTKNLVVVDAAKLAKEAGSVLTRNVVLIGGLAATGKMPVNIESLKEAIRELVPAKYLEMNMKAFELGYEHVQKKTKLGVF
;
A
#
# COMPACT_ATOMS: atom_id res chain seq x y z
N LYS A 1 -1.32 8.62 -20.98
CA LYS A 1 -2.69 9.16 -21.09
C LYS A 1 -3.71 8.22 -20.40
N ILE A 2 -3.64 8.03 -19.07
CA ILE A 2 -4.60 7.18 -18.32
C ILE A 2 -5.85 7.96 -17.90
N HIS A 3 -5.72 9.27 -17.64
CA HIS A 3 -6.83 10.16 -17.27
C HIS A 3 -7.97 10.25 -18.31
N GLY A 4 -7.73 9.81 -19.56
CA GLY A 4 -8.78 9.73 -20.59
C GLY A 4 -9.72 8.53 -20.44
N PHE A 5 -9.35 7.54 -19.61
CA PHE A 5 -10.12 6.30 -19.41
C PHE A 5 -10.80 6.23 -18.04
N THR A 6 -10.26 6.91 -17.03
CA THR A 6 -10.81 6.91 -15.67
C THR A 6 -10.49 8.21 -14.94
N LYS A 7 -11.43 8.62 -14.07
CA LYS A 7 -11.28 9.70 -13.08
C LYS A 7 -10.97 9.16 -11.68
N ASN A 8 -10.59 7.90 -11.57
CA ASN A 8 -10.19 7.26 -10.32
C ASN A 8 -8.79 6.68 -10.49
N LEU A 9 -7.78 7.52 -10.28
CA LEU A 9 -6.37 7.23 -10.45
C LEU A 9 -5.59 7.71 -9.23
N VAL A 10 -4.93 6.77 -8.56
CA VAL A 10 -3.93 7.08 -7.54
C VAL A 10 -2.58 6.57 -8.03
N VAL A 11 -1.66 7.50 -8.28
CA VAL A 11 -0.28 7.16 -8.67
C VAL A 11 0.56 6.97 -7.41
N VAL A 12 1.18 5.80 -7.29
CA VAL A 12 2.06 5.42 -6.18
C VAL A 12 3.42 5.03 -6.74
N ASP A 13 4.48 5.73 -6.34
CA ASP A 13 5.86 5.27 -6.57
C ASP A 13 6.21 4.20 -5.53
N ALA A 14 5.68 3.00 -5.77
CA ALA A 14 5.83 1.90 -4.83
C ALA A 14 7.30 1.43 -4.71
N ALA A 15 8.12 1.66 -5.73
CA ALA A 15 9.54 1.33 -5.71
C ALA A 15 10.29 2.15 -4.66
N LYS A 16 10.01 3.46 -4.64
CA LYS A 16 10.59 4.40 -3.69
C LYS A 16 10.19 4.06 -2.26
N LEU A 17 8.89 3.90 -2.01
CA LEU A 17 8.36 3.57 -0.68
C LEU A 17 8.87 2.20 -0.17
N ALA A 18 9.00 1.21 -1.05
CA ALA A 18 9.56 -0.10 -0.67
C ALA A 18 11.04 0.00 -0.27
N LYS A 19 11.83 0.82 -0.97
CA LYS A 19 13.22 1.10 -0.58
C LYS A 19 13.28 1.80 0.79
N GLU A 20 12.40 2.75 1.07
CA GLU A 20 12.27 3.41 2.38
C GLU A 20 11.84 2.43 3.49
N ALA A 21 11.05 1.41 3.14
CA ALA A 21 10.67 0.33 4.04
C ALA A 21 11.83 -0.63 4.36
N GLY A 22 12.90 -0.63 3.55
CA GLY A 22 14.10 -1.42 3.77
C GLY A 22 14.41 -2.44 2.66
N SER A 23 13.51 -2.66 1.70
CA SER A 23 13.77 -3.56 0.56
C SER A 23 12.83 -3.27 -0.60
N VAL A 24 13.38 -3.15 -1.81
CA VAL A 24 12.57 -2.98 -3.03
C VAL A 24 11.60 -4.14 -3.29
N LEU A 25 11.85 -5.31 -2.68
CA LEU A 25 11.01 -6.51 -2.80
C LEU A 25 9.65 -6.34 -2.10
N THR A 26 9.50 -5.38 -1.17
CA THR A 26 8.23 -5.12 -0.47
C THR A 26 7.26 -4.26 -1.27
N ARG A 27 7.54 -3.98 -2.54
CA ARG A 27 6.72 -3.13 -3.43
C ARG A 27 5.26 -3.58 -3.51
N ASN A 28 5.01 -4.88 -3.55
CA ASN A 28 3.66 -5.43 -3.54
C ASN A 28 2.90 -5.08 -2.25
N VAL A 29 3.56 -5.16 -1.10
CA VAL A 29 2.98 -4.83 0.20
C VAL A 29 2.69 -3.33 0.33
N VAL A 30 3.53 -2.46 -0.25
CA VAL A 30 3.21 -1.02 -0.41
C VAL A 30 1.89 -0.85 -1.16
N LEU A 31 1.72 -1.53 -2.30
CA LEU A 31 0.49 -1.40 -3.09
C LEU A 31 -0.74 -1.94 -2.35
N ILE A 32 -0.60 -3.03 -1.58
CA ILE A 32 -1.68 -3.56 -0.73
C ILE A 32 -2.09 -2.52 0.33
N GLY A 33 -1.13 -1.91 1.02
CA GLY A 33 -1.41 -0.83 1.98
C GLY A 33 -2.13 0.34 1.32
N GLY A 34 -1.65 0.77 0.15
CA GLY A 34 -2.29 1.83 -0.63
C GLY A 34 -3.72 1.50 -1.05
N LEU A 35 -3.97 0.26 -1.49
CA LEU A 35 -5.31 -0.21 -1.84
C LEU A 35 -6.24 -0.23 -0.61
N ALA A 36 -5.75 -0.68 0.55
CA ALA A 36 -6.51 -0.68 1.80
C ALA A 36 -6.95 0.73 2.21
N ALA A 37 -6.09 1.74 2.01
CA ALA A 37 -6.41 3.14 2.30
C ALA A 37 -7.50 3.76 1.41
N THR A 38 -7.88 3.10 0.31
CA THR A 38 -8.99 3.57 -0.54
C THR A 38 -10.37 3.36 0.11
N GLY A 39 -10.47 2.46 1.10
CA GLY A 39 -11.75 2.09 1.72
C GLY A 39 -12.72 1.34 0.80
N LYS A 40 -12.30 0.97 -0.42
CA LYS A 40 -13.14 0.28 -1.42
C LYS A 40 -13.03 -1.24 -1.39
N MET A 41 -12.15 -1.77 -0.55
CA MET A 41 -11.92 -3.21 -0.43
C MET A 41 -12.99 -3.86 0.44
N PRO A 42 -13.55 -5.02 0.03
CA PRO A 42 -14.49 -5.79 0.85
C PRO A 42 -13.78 -6.64 1.92
N VAL A 43 -12.65 -6.16 2.45
CA VAL A 43 -11.87 -6.84 3.49
C VAL A 43 -11.40 -5.82 4.52
N ASN A 44 -11.34 -6.23 5.78
CA ASN A 44 -10.90 -5.35 6.85
C ASN A 44 -9.36 -5.19 6.84
N ILE A 45 -8.87 -4.06 7.36
CA ILE A 45 -7.44 -3.73 7.36
C ILE A 45 -6.65 -4.71 8.23
N GLU A 46 -7.20 -5.17 9.35
CA GLU A 46 -6.48 -6.04 10.26
C GLU A 46 -6.25 -7.44 9.68
N SER A 47 -7.20 -7.98 8.90
CA SER A 47 -7.07 -9.24 8.18
C SER A 47 -5.99 -9.16 7.10
N LEU A 48 -5.78 -7.99 6.47
CA LEU A 48 -4.63 -7.80 5.58
C LEU A 48 -3.31 -7.84 6.35
N LYS A 49 -3.25 -7.18 7.51
CA LYS A 49 -2.07 -7.18 8.38
C LYS A 49 -1.78 -8.57 8.92
N GLU A 50 -2.80 -9.32 9.31
CA GLU A 50 -2.71 -10.71 9.75
C GLU A 50 -2.18 -11.61 8.63
N ALA A 51 -2.72 -11.50 7.42
CA ALA A 51 -2.19 -12.23 6.27
C ALA A 51 -0.71 -11.92 6.00
N ILE A 52 -0.27 -10.68 6.19
CA ILE A 52 1.16 -10.33 6.09
C ILE A 52 1.96 -11.02 7.20
N ARG A 53 1.48 -11.05 8.44
CA ARG A 53 2.13 -11.75 9.56
C ARG A 53 2.22 -13.26 9.34
N GLU A 54 1.23 -13.87 8.70
CA GLU A 54 1.20 -15.30 8.41
C GLU A 54 2.09 -15.70 7.22
N LEU A 55 2.08 -14.91 6.14
CA LEU A 55 2.71 -15.28 4.87
C LEU A 55 4.16 -14.79 4.73
N VAL A 56 4.53 -13.72 5.43
CA VAL A 56 5.89 -13.16 5.36
C VAL A 56 6.80 -13.86 6.38
N PRO A 57 7.97 -14.37 5.97
CA PRO A 57 8.94 -14.94 6.91
C PRO A 57 9.29 -13.94 8.02
N ALA A 58 9.38 -14.39 9.27
CA ALA A 58 9.58 -13.53 10.44
C ALA A 58 10.73 -12.51 10.28
N LYS A 59 11.84 -12.91 9.65
CA LYS A 59 13.01 -12.05 9.34
C LYS A 59 12.66 -10.81 8.50
N TYR A 60 11.63 -10.89 7.66
CA TYR A 60 11.19 -9.83 6.76
C TYR A 60 9.89 -9.18 7.20
N LEU A 61 9.30 -9.59 8.33
CA LEU A 61 7.99 -9.12 8.74
C LEU A 61 7.99 -7.62 9.01
N GLU A 62 8.96 -7.11 9.77
CA GLU A 62 9.02 -5.69 10.14
C GLU A 62 9.07 -4.77 8.91
N MET A 63 9.94 -5.06 7.93
CA MET A 63 10.04 -4.26 6.71
C MET A 63 8.77 -4.34 5.84
N ASN A 64 8.07 -5.48 5.82
CA ASN A 64 6.83 -5.61 5.08
C ASN A 64 5.67 -4.89 5.78
N MET A 65 5.61 -4.95 7.11
CA MET A 65 4.64 -4.15 7.88
C MET A 65 4.88 -2.64 7.66
N LYS A 66 6.13 -2.19 7.69
CA LYS A 66 6.49 -0.81 7.36
C LYS A 66 6.09 -0.44 5.93
N ALA A 67 6.30 -1.33 4.96
CA ALA A 67 5.89 -1.12 3.57
C ALA A 67 4.37 -0.95 3.44
N PHE A 68 3.58 -1.76 4.15
CA PHE A 68 2.12 -1.63 4.21
C PHE A 68 1.72 -0.25 4.71
N GLU A 69 2.27 0.19 5.85
CA GLU A 69 1.94 1.49 6.44
C GLU A 69 2.32 2.66 5.52
N LEU A 70 3.52 2.63 4.92
CA LEU A 70 3.94 3.66 3.97
C LEU A 70 3.00 3.77 2.76
N GLY A 71 2.56 2.63 2.22
CA GLY A 71 1.57 2.60 1.15
C GLY A 71 0.23 3.16 1.58
N TYR A 72 -0.25 2.73 2.75
CA TYR A 72 -1.53 3.15 3.32
C TYR A 72 -1.56 4.66 3.56
N GLU A 73 -0.55 5.21 4.23
CA GLU A 73 -0.46 6.65 4.48
C GLU A 73 -0.34 7.47 3.20
N HIS A 74 0.45 7.00 2.22
CA HIS A 74 0.65 7.70 0.96
C HIS A 74 -0.67 7.91 0.23
N VAL A 75 -1.49 6.84 0.14
CA VAL A 75 -2.80 6.91 -0.51
C VAL A 75 -3.81 7.66 0.36
N GLN A 76 -3.86 7.41 1.68
CA GLN A 76 -4.79 8.09 2.58
C GLN A 76 -4.66 9.62 2.48
N LYS A 77 -3.43 10.14 2.43
CA LYS A 77 -3.14 11.58 2.24
C LYS A 77 -3.71 12.09 0.92
N LYS A 78 -3.56 11.34 -0.19
CA LYS A 78 -4.07 11.72 -1.51
C LYS A 78 -5.60 11.64 -1.59
N THR A 79 -6.23 10.63 -0.99
CA THR A 79 -7.69 10.48 -0.97
C THR A 79 -8.36 11.59 -0.15
N LYS A 80 -7.77 12.00 0.98
CA LYS A 80 -8.26 13.14 1.80
C LYS A 80 -8.18 14.49 1.07
N LEU A 81 -7.28 14.60 0.09
CA LEU A 81 -7.13 15.80 -0.74
C LEU A 81 -8.08 15.83 -1.95
N GLY A 82 -9.02 14.89 -2.05
CA GLY A 82 -9.98 14.83 -3.15
C GLY A 82 -9.37 14.43 -4.50
N VAL A 83 -8.18 13.84 -4.49
CA VAL A 83 -7.48 13.42 -5.70
C VAL A 83 -7.94 12.00 -6.08
N PHE A 84 -8.82 11.93 -7.08
CA PHE A 84 -9.15 10.75 -7.87
C PHE A 84 -8.86 11.05 -9.34
#